data_AF-A0A529Y1Z3-F1
#
_entry.id   AF-A0A529Y1Z3-F1
#
_cell.length_a   1.000
_cell.length_b   1.000
_cell.length_c   1.000
_cell.angle_alpha   90.00
_cell.angle_beta   90.00
_cell.angle_gamma   90.00
#
_symmetry.space_group_name_H-M   'P 1'
#
loop_
_entity.id
_entity.type
_entity.pdbx_description
1 polymer ?
#
loop_
_entity_poly.entity_id
_entity_poly.type
_entity_poly.pdbx_seq_one_letter_code
_entity_poly.pdbx_strand_id
1 'polypeptide(L)'
;ATANDGERIRAAGAAAVQVNTGTGCHLEADMVAQALQELRPPSGAMVLIENVGNLVCPALFDLGEHAKVIVLSVTEGQDKPLKYPNMFRAANLMVISKTDLLPYVDFDMDVALANARAVN
;
A
#
# COMPACT_ATOMS: atom_id res chain seq x y z
N ALA A 1 -1.60 -9.88 0.83
CA ALA A 1 -0.45 -10.52 1.48
C ALA A 1 -0.74 -11.99 1.73
N THR A 2 0.29 -12.82 1.68
CA THR A 2 0.27 -14.24 2.05
C THR A 2 1.09 -14.44 3.32
N ALA A 3 1.00 -15.61 3.96
CA ALA A 3 1.84 -15.93 5.12
C ALA A 3 3.34 -15.72 4.87
N ASN A 4 3.79 -15.85 3.61
CA ASN A 4 5.17 -15.60 3.21
C ASN A 4 5.62 -14.15 3.43
N ASP A 5 4.71 -13.18 3.30
CA ASP A 5 5.02 -11.76 3.52
C ASP A 5 5.32 -11.50 5.00
N GLY A 6 4.48 -12.06 5.89
CA GLY A 6 4.73 -12.04 7.33
C GLY A 6 6.08 -12.68 7.73
N GLU A 7 6.44 -13.83 7.14
CA GLU A 7 7.74 -14.46 7.39
C GLU A 7 8.92 -13.61 6.90
N ARG A 8 8.81 -12.98 5.73
CA ARG A 8 9.85 -12.09 5.20
C ARG A 8 10.09 -10.89 6.12
N ILE A 9 9.02 -10.30 6.67
CA ILE A 9 9.13 -9.18 7.60
C ILE A 9 9.79 -9.62 8.91
N ARG A 10 9.40 -10.79 9.45
CA ARG A 10 10.03 -11.37 10.65
C ARG A 10 11.50 -11.69 10.43
N ALA A 11 11.87 -12.26 9.28
CA ALA A 11 13.25 -12.56 8.93
C ALA A 11 14.11 -11.28 8.79
N ALA A 12 13.51 -10.15 8.44
CA ALA A 12 14.16 -8.84 8.41
C ALA A 12 14.30 -8.19 9.81
N GLY A 13 13.78 -8.83 10.88
CA GLY A 13 13.93 -8.40 12.26
C GLY A 13 12.77 -7.57 12.81
N ALA A 14 11.68 -7.39 12.06
CA ALA A 14 10.50 -6.66 12.52
C ALA A 14 9.40 -7.62 13.05
N ALA A 15 8.67 -7.19 14.08
CA ALA A 15 7.46 -7.89 14.51
C ALA A 15 6.36 -7.75 13.46
N ALA A 16 5.65 -8.84 13.15
CA ALA A 16 4.59 -8.84 12.16
C ALA A 16 3.46 -9.79 12.56
N VAL A 17 2.23 -9.33 12.36
CA VAL A 17 0.99 -10.11 12.47
C VAL A 17 0.39 -10.23 11.08
N GLN A 18 0.13 -11.45 10.62
CA GLN A 18 -0.53 -11.67 9.33
C GLN A 18 -2.03 -11.60 9.52
N VAL A 19 -2.67 -10.64 8.86
CA VAL A 19 -4.14 -10.57 8.78
C VAL A 19 -4.60 -11.33 7.54
N ASN A 20 -5.50 -12.30 7.72
CA ASN A 20 -6.07 -13.08 6.63
C ASN A 20 -7.47 -12.56 6.31
N THR A 21 -7.63 -11.89 5.17
CA THR A 21 -8.93 -11.35 4.71
C THR A 21 -9.85 -12.41 4.09
N GLY A 22 -9.40 -13.66 4.00
CA GLY A 22 -10.10 -14.73 3.29
C GLY A 22 -10.27 -14.37 1.81
N THR A 23 -11.51 -14.18 1.37
CA THR A 23 -11.84 -13.73 0.00
C THR A 23 -11.98 -12.21 -0.12
N GLY A 24 -11.78 -11.45 0.97
CA GLY A 24 -11.88 -10.00 0.99
C GLY A 24 -10.76 -9.31 0.19
N CYS A 25 -11.13 -8.26 -0.56
CA CYS A 25 -10.22 -7.50 -1.42
C CYS A 25 -9.53 -6.31 -0.72
N HIS A 26 -9.74 -6.13 0.58
CA HIS A 26 -9.21 -5.03 1.40
C HIS A 26 -9.20 -5.45 2.89
N LEU A 27 -8.47 -4.68 3.70
CA LEU A 27 -8.56 -4.71 5.16
C LEU A 27 -9.67 -3.78 5.66
N GLU A 28 -10.22 -4.10 6.84
CA GLU A 28 -11.17 -3.26 7.57
C GLU A 28 -10.57 -2.84 8.93
N ALA A 29 -11.10 -1.77 9.52
CA ALA A 29 -10.57 -1.18 10.75
C ALA A 29 -10.61 -2.15 11.96
N ASP A 30 -11.62 -3.01 12.04
CA ASP A 30 -11.76 -4.02 13.08
C ASP A 30 -10.68 -5.11 12.98
N MET A 31 -10.34 -5.54 11.76
CA MET A 31 -9.25 -6.47 11.51
C MET A 31 -7.90 -5.88 11.96
N VAL A 32 -7.67 -4.60 11.65
CA VAL A 32 -6.47 -3.89 12.11
C VAL A 32 -6.46 -3.73 13.62
N ALA A 33 -7.59 -3.40 14.24
CA ALA A 33 -7.69 -3.27 15.69
C ALA A 33 -7.35 -4.59 16.41
N GLN A 34 -7.83 -5.73 15.90
CA GLN A 34 -7.46 -7.06 16.42
C GLN A 34 -5.97 -7.35 16.23
N ALA A 35 -5.42 -7.05 15.05
CA ALA A 35 -4.00 -7.26 14.77
C ALA A 35 -3.09 -6.42 15.67
N LEU A 36 -3.49 -5.19 16.02
CA LEU A 36 -2.75 -4.33 16.95
C LEU A 36 -2.74 -4.89 18.38
N GLN A 37 -3.82 -5.55 18.83
CA GLN A 37 -3.86 -6.22 20.13
C GLN A 37 -2.93 -7.43 20.21
N GLU A 38 -2.71 -8.11 19.08
CA GLU A 38 -1.75 -9.22 18.98
C GLU A 38 -0.31 -8.70 18.85
N LEU A 39 -0.08 -7.71 17.97
CA LEU A 39 1.25 -7.13 17.72
C LEU A 39 1.83 -6.45 18.95
N ARG A 40 0.96 -5.82 19.78
CA ARG A 40 1.31 -5.09 21.01
C ARG A 40 2.51 -4.15 20.79
N PRO A 41 2.41 -3.22 19.83
CA PRO A 41 3.50 -2.30 19.56
C PRO A 41 3.80 -1.45 20.81
N PRO A 42 5.08 -1.17 21.13
CA PRO A 42 5.41 -0.29 22.24
C PRO A 42 4.89 1.14 21.98
N SER A 43 4.67 1.89 23.05
CA SER A 43 4.21 3.27 22.94
C SER A 43 5.18 4.10 22.09
N GLY A 44 4.66 4.90 21.17
CA GLY A 44 5.44 5.70 20.23
C GLY A 44 6.03 4.93 19.04
N ALA A 45 5.76 3.62 18.91
CA ALA A 45 6.17 2.87 17.73
C ALA A 45 5.42 3.32 16.47
N MET A 46 6.09 3.21 15.33
CA MET A 46 5.46 3.28 14.01
C MET A 46 4.99 1.88 13.62
N VAL A 47 3.72 1.78 13.20
CA VAL A 47 3.14 0.56 12.66
C VAL A 47 2.87 0.75 11.17
N LEU A 48 3.33 -0.20 10.36
CA LEU A 48 3.07 -0.25 8.93
C LEU A 48 1.97 -1.28 8.68
N ILE A 49 0.92 -0.89 7.96
CA ILE A 49 -0.18 -1.77 7.56
C ILE A 49 -0.04 -2.06 6.07
N GLU A 50 0.37 -3.27 5.71
CA GLU A 50 0.39 -3.71 4.32
C GLU A 50 -0.98 -4.27 3.92
N ASN A 51 -1.70 -3.52 3.08
CA ASN A 51 -3.04 -3.91 2.64
C ASN A 51 -3.01 -4.99 1.54
N VAL A 52 -4.18 -5.48 1.14
CA VAL A 52 -4.33 -6.34 -0.04
C VAL A 52 -3.93 -5.57 -1.30
N GLY A 53 -3.18 -6.20 -2.21
CA GLY A 53 -2.72 -5.61 -3.47
C GLY A 53 -3.87 -5.33 -4.43
N ASN A 54 -4.55 -4.21 -4.23
CA ASN A 54 -5.75 -3.79 -4.96
C ASN A 54 -5.82 -2.26 -5.00
N LEU A 55 -6.03 -1.68 -6.18
CA LEU A 55 -6.10 -0.22 -6.39
C LEU A 55 -7.54 0.34 -6.40
N VAL A 56 -8.53 -0.47 -6.01
CA VAL A 56 -9.95 -0.13 -6.03
C VAL A 56 -10.54 -0.20 -4.63
N CYS A 57 -10.63 -1.41 -4.05
CA CYS A 57 -11.32 -1.60 -2.77
C CYS A 57 -10.68 -0.77 -1.63
N PRO A 58 -9.35 -0.79 -1.41
CA PRO A 58 -8.74 -0.13 -0.25
C PRO A 58 -8.90 1.39 -0.18
N ALA A 59 -9.22 2.04 -1.31
CA ALA A 59 -9.45 3.48 -1.37
C ALA A 59 -10.68 3.92 -0.56
N LEU A 60 -11.61 3.01 -0.28
CA LEU A 60 -12.90 3.31 0.34
C LEU A 60 -12.94 2.99 1.84
N PHE A 61 -11.85 2.45 2.40
CA PHE A 61 -11.80 1.97 3.78
C PHE A 61 -10.69 2.71 4.55
N ASP A 62 -11.12 3.43 5.57
CA ASP A 62 -10.26 3.99 6.61
C ASP A 62 -9.98 2.90 7.64
N LEU A 63 -8.70 2.67 7.96
CA LEU A 63 -8.26 1.67 8.94
C LEU A 63 -7.87 2.33 10.27
N GLY A 64 -8.04 3.64 10.39
CA GLY A 64 -7.53 4.44 11.50
C GLY A 64 -6.05 4.80 11.35
N GLU A 65 -5.48 4.66 10.16
CA GLU A 65 -4.10 5.06 9.89
C GLU A 65 -3.93 6.59 9.85
N HIS A 66 -2.76 7.07 10.26
CA HIS A 66 -2.43 8.50 10.19
C HIS A 66 -2.17 8.99 8.77
N ALA A 67 -1.70 8.11 7.89
CA ALA A 67 -1.42 8.41 6.49
C ALA A 67 -1.55 7.15 5.65
N LYS A 68 -2.13 7.28 4.46
CA LYS A 68 -2.20 6.21 3.46
C LYS A 68 -1.11 6.42 2.41
N VAL A 69 -0.32 5.39 2.15
CA VAL A 69 0.77 5.42 1.16
C VAL A 69 0.43 4.49 0.02
N ILE A 70 0.53 4.98 -1.22
CA ILE A 70 0.38 4.16 -2.42
C ILE A 70 1.75 3.90 -3.04
N VAL A 71 2.00 2.67 -3.46
CA VAL A 71 3.22 2.27 -4.17
C VAL A 71 2.85 1.92 -5.61
N LEU A 72 3.37 2.68 -6.57
CA LEU A 72 3.22 2.44 -8.01
C LEU A 72 4.55 1.95 -8.56
N SER A 73 4.62 0.74 -9.12
CA SER A 73 5.83 0.30 -9.81
C SER A 73 5.86 0.77 -11.27
N VAL A 74 7.06 1.07 -11.79
CA VAL A 74 7.21 1.48 -13.19
C VAL A 74 6.73 0.40 -14.18
N THR A 75 6.71 -0.86 -13.76
CA THR A 75 6.18 -1.98 -14.55
C THR A 75 4.65 -1.98 -14.71
N GLU A 76 3.93 -1.19 -13.90
CA GLU A 76 2.47 -1.09 -13.99
C GLU A 76 2.02 -0.07 -15.03
N GLY A 77 2.86 0.89 -15.41
CA GLY A 77 2.54 1.94 -16.39
C GLY A 77 2.06 3.26 -15.77
N GLN A 78 2.38 4.37 -16.44
CA GLN A 78 2.16 5.75 -15.96
C GLN A 78 0.69 6.21 -15.89
N ASP A 79 -0.24 5.42 -16.41
CA ASP A 79 -1.67 5.76 -16.52
C ASP A 79 -2.51 5.38 -15.28
N LYS A 80 -1.91 4.68 -14.31
CA LYS A 80 -2.60 4.18 -13.11
C LYS A 80 -3.29 5.28 -12.29
N PRO A 81 -2.72 6.48 -12.10
CA PRO A 81 -3.42 7.54 -11.38
C PRO A 81 -4.77 7.92 -11.99
N LEU A 82 -4.84 7.99 -13.32
CA LEU A 82 -6.09 8.32 -14.02
C LEU A 82 -7.08 7.15 -14.02
N LYS A 83 -6.59 5.91 -14.08
CA LYS A 83 -7.44 4.70 -14.05
C LYS A 83 -8.03 4.42 -12.66
N TYR A 84 -7.31 4.78 -11.59
CA TYR A 84 -7.71 4.49 -10.21
C TYR A 84 -7.72 5.75 -9.32
N PRO A 85 -8.42 6.82 -9.72
CA PRO A 85 -8.23 8.15 -9.14
C PRO A 85 -8.59 8.20 -7.64
N ASN A 86 -9.54 7.39 -7.18
CA ASN A 86 -9.91 7.33 -5.76
C ASN A 86 -8.75 6.84 -4.88
N MET A 87 -7.97 5.86 -5.33
CA MET A 87 -6.84 5.32 -4.58
C MET A 87 -5.70 6.34 -4.49
N PHE A 88 -5.42 7.05 -5.57
CA PHE A 88 -4.39 8.08 -5.60
C PHE A 88 -4.78 9.35 -4.84
N ARG A 89 -6.09 9.67 -4.76
CA ARG A 89 -6.63 10.74 -3.91
C ARG A 89 -6.61 10.41 -2.43
N ALA A 90 -6.88 9.16 -2.08
CA ALA A 90 -6.88 8.71 -0.70
C ALA A 90 -5.47 8.65 -0.10
N ALA A 91 -4.43 8.59 -0.93
CA ALA A 91 -3.04 8.52 -0.48
C ALA A 91 -2.43 9.89 -0.22
N ASN A 92 -1.75 10.05 0.90
CA ASN A 92 -0.98 11.27 1.22
C ASN A 92 0.42 11.27 0.57
N LEU A 93 0.91 10.08 0.22
CA LEU A 93 2.21 9.87 -0.40
C LEU A 93 2.10 8.81 -1.49
N MET A 94 2.65 9.12 -2.67
CA MET A 94 2.89 8.15 -3.73
C MET A 94 4.39 7.84 -3.81
N VAL A 95 4.73 6.55 -3.74
CA VAL A 95 6.08 6.04 -3.95
C VAL A 95 6.14 5.38 -5.33
N ILE A 96 7.06 5.85 -6.18
CA ILE A 96 7.36 5.20 -7.46
C ILE A 96 8.47 4.17 -7.22
N SER A 97 8.19 2.90 -7.51
CA SER A 97 9.08 1.77 -7.18
C SER A 97 9.62 1.06 -8.43
N LYS A 98 10.67 0.26 -8.23
CA LYS A 98 11.38 -0.51 -9.28
C LYS A 98 11.96 0.37 -10.39
N THR A 99 12.42 1.57 -10.04
CA THR A 99 12.96 2.54 -11.00
C THR A 99 14.24 2.06 -11.69
N ASP A 100 14.92 1.06 -11.12
CA ASP A 100 16.00 0.31 -11.78
C ASP A 100 15.57 -0.34 -13.11
N LEU A 101 14.26 -0.55 -13.31
CA LEU A 101 13.70 -1.15 -14.52
C LEU A 101 13.39 -0.14 -15.64
N LEU A 102 13.53 1.18 -15.41
CA LEU A 102 13.23 2.21 -16.40
C LEU A 102 13.89 2.00 -17.78
N PRO A 103 15.15 1.48 -17.90
CA PRO A 103 15.73 1.17 -19.21
C PRO A 103 15.04 0.05 -20.00
N TYR A 104 14.14 -0.70 -19.36
CA TYR A 104 13.53 -1.93 -19.91
C TYR A 104 12.01 -1.84 -20.05
N VAL A 105 11.38 -0.75 -19.62
CA VAL A 105 9.93 -0.54 -19.69
C VAL A 105 9.61 0.81 -20.32
N ASP A 106 8.47 0.87 -21.02
CA ASP A 106 7.94 2.12 -21.54
C ASP A 106 7.18 2.84 -20.42
N PHE A 107 7.92 3.61 -19.62
CA PHE A 107 7.38 4.39 -18.51
C PHE A 107 8.01 5.79 -18.49
N ASP A 108 7.15 6.80 -18.61
CA ASP A 108 7.51 8.21 -18.52
C ASP A 108 7.20 8.75 -17.11
N MET A 109 8.26 9.15 -16.41
CA MET A 109 8.20 9.68 -15.05
C MET A 109 7.42 11.00 -14.97
N ASP A 110 7.62 11.90 -15.92
CA ASP A 110 6.98 13.22 -15.91
C ASP A 110 5.48 13.08 -16.18
N VAL A 111 5.09 12.18 -17.09
CA VAL A 111 3.68 11.86 -17.34
C VAL A 111 3.04 11.22 -16.11
N ALA A 112 3.73 10.29 -15.42
CA ALA A 112 3.20 9.67 -14.20
C ALA A 112 2.95 10.71 -13.10
N LEU A 113 3.89 11.65 -12.90
CA LEU A 113 3.75 12.75 -11.94
C LEU A 113 2.62 13.72 -12.32
N ALA A 114 2.50 14.06 -13.60
CA ALA A 114 1.42 14.91 -14.09
C ALA A 114 0.04 14.26 -13.86
N ASN A 115 -0.09 12.96 -14.17
CA ASN A 115 -1.31 12.20 -13.93
C ASN A 115 -1.68 12.12 -12.44
N ALA A 116 -0.70 11.90 -11.57
CA ALA A 116 -0.93 11.87 -10.12
C ALA A 116 -1.37 13.22 -9.56
N ARG A 117 -0.82 14.33 -10.08
CA ARG A 117 -1.24 15.69 -9.73
C ARG A 117 -2.61 16.05 -10.30
N ALA A 118 -2.98 15.55 -11.48
CA ALA A 118 -4.27 15.85 -12.10
C ALA A 118 -5.46 15.29 -11.30
N VAL A 119 -5.25 14.28 -10.46
CA VAL A 119 -6.30 13.69 -9.63
C VAL A 119 -6.31 14.23 -8.19
N ASN A 120 -5.31 14.99 -7.75
CA ASN A 120 -5.18 15.53 -6.38
C ASN A 120 -5.32 17.05 -6.35
#